data_AF-A0A961I185-F1
#
_entry.id   AF-A0A961I185-F1
#
_cell.length_a   1.000
_cell.length_b   1.000
_cell.length_c   1.000
_cell.angle_alpha   90.00
_cell.angle_beta   90.00
_cell.angle_gamma   90.00
#
_symmetry.space_group_name_H-M   'P 1'
#
loop_
_entity.id
_entity.type
_entity.pdbx_description
1 polymer ?
#
loop_
_entity_poly.entity_id
_entity_poly.type
_entity_poly.pdbx_seq_one_letter_code
_entity_poly.pdbx_strand_id
1 'polypeptide(L)' 'QKVVEEAPSPFLDAATRKAMGEQAVALAQAVDYASAGTVEFIVDGNRNFYFLEMNTRL' A
#
# COMPACT_ATOMS: atom_id res chain seq x y z
N GLN A 1 -1.34 7.32 15.80
CA GLN A 1 -0.99 6.01 16.37
C GLN A 1 -1.88 4.96 15.72
N LYS A 2 -1.31 3.91 15.11
CA LYS A 2 -2.09 2.74 14.66
C LYS A 2 -2.44 1.91 15.91
N VAL A 3 -3.72 1.60 16.09
CA VAL A 3 -4.25 0.89 17.27
C VAL A 3 -4.64 -0.54 16.93
N VAL A 4 -5.22 -0.75 15.75
CA VAL A 4 -5.60 -2.06 15.22
C VAL A 4 -5.18 -2.12 13.75
N GLU A 5 -4.68 -3.28 13.34
CA GLU A 5 -4.29 -3.58 11.97
C GLU A 5 -4.93 -4.91 11.56
N GLU A 6 -5.39 -5.00 10.31
CA GLU A 6 -6.04 -6.18 9.76
C GLU A 6 -5.44 -6.54 8.40
N ALA A 7 -5.25 -7.84 8.16
CA ALA A 7 -4.79 -8.37 6.89
C ALA A 7 -5.57 -9.66 6.57
N PRO A 8 -6.19 -9.78 5.37
CA PRO A 8 -6.38 -8.76 4.35
C PRO A 8 -7.37 -7.66 4.77
N SER A 9 -7.28 -6.46 4.16
CA SER A 9 -8.35 -5.45 4.29
C SER A 9 -9.70 -6.02 3.83
N PRO A 10 -10.78 -5.91 4.65
CA PRO A 10 -12.12 -6.37 4.28
C PRO A 10 -12.84 -5.41 3.32
N PHE A 11 -12.36 -4.18 3.17
CA PHE A 11 -12.99 -3.15 2.32
C PHE A 11 -12.58 -3.25 0.83
N LEU A 12 -11.42 -3.83 0.56
CA LEU A 12 -10.82 -3.91 -0.78
C LEU A 12 -11.24 -5.19 -1.52
N ASP A 13 -11.77 -5.01 -2.73
CA ASP A 13 -11.94 -6.11 -3.68
C ASP A 13 -10.59 -6.57 -4.28
N ALA A 14 -10.63 -7.67 -5.04
CA ALA A 14 -9.44 -8.26 -5.64
C ALA A 14 -8.76 -7.36 -6.68
N ALA A 15 -9.54 -6.55 -7.41
CA ALA A 15 -9.03 -5.69 -8.47
C ALA A 15 -8.27 -4.49 -7.88
N THR A 16 -8.88 -3.77 -6.93
CA THR A 16 -8.23 -2.65 -6.24
C THR A 16 -6.99 -3.12 -5.49
N ARG A 17 -7.06 -4.27 -4.79
CA ARG A 17 -5.91 -4.86 -4.08
C ARG A 17 -4.74 -5.16 -5.01
N LYS A 18 -5.01 -5.73 -6.19
CA LYS A 18 -3.98 -6.00 -7.21
C LYS A 18 -3.35 -4.71 -7.71
N ALA A 19 -4.16 -3.71 -8.05
CA ALA A 19 -3.67 -2.40 -8.51
C ALA A 19 -2.79 -1.68 -7.47
N MET A 20 -3.19 -1.71 -6.19
CA MET A 20 -2.39 -1.15 -5.09
C MET A 20 -1.05 -1.88 -4.94
N GLY A 21 -1.05 -3.21 -5.03
CA GLY A 21 0.18 -4.01 -4.97
C GLY A 21 1.13 -3.72 -6.14
N GLU A 22 0.60 -3.61 -7.35
CA GLU A 22 1.38 -3.26 -8.54
C GLU A 22 2.00 -1.87 -8.43
N GLN A 23 1.27 -0.87 -7.92
CA GLN A 23 1.83 0.47 -7.69
C GLN A 23 2.91 0.48 -6.60
N ALA A 24 2.72 -0.29 -5.52
CA ALA A 24 3.72 -0.40 -4.46
C ALA A 24 5.04 -1.03 -4.98
N VAL A 25 4.92 -2.09 -5.79
CA VAL A 25 6.08 -2.74 -6.43
C VAL A 25 6.76 -1.81 -7.42
N ALA A 26 5.99 -1.11 -8.27
CA ALA A 26 6.53 -0.16 -9.23
C ALA A 26 7.29 0.98 -8.55
N LEU A 27 6.78 1.50 -7.43
CA LEU A 27 7.47 2.51 -6.62
C LEU A 27 8.80 1.97 -6.09
N ALA A 28 8.81 0.79 -5.48
CA ALA A 28 10.03 0.20 -4.93
C ALA A 28 11.09 -0.05 -6.01
N GLN A 29 10.66 -0.51 -7.20
CA GLN A 29 11.54 -0.70 -8.37
C GLN A 29 12.11 0.62 -8.89
N ALA A 30 11.31 1.69 -8.91
CA ALA A 30 11.75 3.00 -9.42
C ALA A 30 12.87 3.64 -8.60
N VAL A 31 13.07 3.19 -7.35
CA VAL A 31 14.13 3.68 -6.45
C VAL A 31 15.14 2.58 -6.07
N ASP A 32 15.16 1.46 -6.79
CA ASP A 32 16.02 0.29 -6.52
C ASP A 32 16.01 -0.14 -5.04
N TYR A 33 14.84 -0.10 -4.41
CA TYR A 33 14.73 -0.38 -2.98
C TYR A 33 15.00 -1.85 -2.66
N ALA A 34 15.96 -2.08 -1.76
CA ALA A 34 16.41 -3.42 -1.37
C ALA A 34 16.43 -3.59 0.16
N SER A 35 15.25 -3.83 0.74
CA SER A 35 15.05 -4.27 2.13
C SER A 35 13.56 -4.55 2.36
N ALA A 36 13.15 -4.78 3.61
CA ALA A 36 11.74 -4.74 4.01
C ALA A 36 11.27 -3.28 4.18
N GLY A 37 10.12 -2.96 3.60
CA GLY A 37 9.45 -1.67 3.75
C GLY A 37 7.96 -1.77 3.44
N THR A 38 7.21 -0.70 3.73
CA THR A 38 5.78 -0.60 3.42
C THR A 38 5.50 0.61 2.54
N VAL A 39 4.49 0.50 1.69
CA VAL A 39 3.93 1.62 0.92
C VAL A 39 2.51 1.84 1.44
N GLU A 40 2.27 3.03 2.00
CA GLU A 40 1.00 3.39 2.61
C GLU A 40 0.16 4.21 1.63
N PHE A 41 -1.13 3.91 1.61
CA PHE A 41 -2.11 4.59 0.78
C PHE A 41 -3.29 5.05 1.63
N ILE A 42 -3.89 6.18 1.25
CA ILE A 42 -5.23 6.55 1.70
C ILE A 42 -6.24 6.06 0.66
N VAL A 43 -7.31 5.43 1.12
CA VAL A 43 -8.40 4.94 0.27
C VAL A 43 -9.68 5.69 0.61
N ASP A 44 -10.37 6.22 -0.40
CA ASP A 44 -11.65 6.91 -0.23
C ASP A 44 -12.86 5.95 -0.27
N GLY A 45 -14.07 6.48 -0.05
CA GLY A 45 -15.31 5.67 -0.05
C GLY A 45 -15.65 5.05 -1.41
N ASN A 46 -15.06 5.53 -2.50
CA ASN A 46 -15.23 5.00 -3.85
C ASN A 46 -14.09 4.03 -4.25
N ARG A 47 -13.23 3.65 -3.30
CA ARG A 47 -12.04 2.80 -3.51
C ARG A 47 -10.99 3.40 -4.44
N ASN A 48 -10.99 4.73 -4.64
CA ASN A 48 -9.80 5.38 -5.19
C ASN A 48 -8.73 5.41 -4.11
N PHE A 49 -7.48 5.22 -4.51
CA PHE A 49 -6.36 5.19 -3.58
C PHE A 49 -5.25 6.14 -4.01
N TYR A 50 -4.56 6.71 -3.02
CA TYR A 50 -3.57 7.77 -3.21
C TYR A 50 -2.35 7.45 -2.34
N PHE A 51 -1.16 7.57 -2.92
CA PHE A 51 0.09 7.39 -2.19
C PHE A 51 0.19 8.36 -1.02
N LEU A 52 0.56 7.86 0.16
CA LEU A 52 0.80 8.66 1.36
C LEU A 52 2.30 8.74 1.65
N GLU A 53 2.92 7.58 1.89
CA GLU A 53 4.34 7.49 2.21
C GLU A 53 4.89 6.10 1.92
N MET A 54 6.22 5.99 1.90
CA MET A 54 6.93 4.72 1.94
C MET A 54 7.76 4.68 3.23
N ASN A 55 7.49 3.69 4.10
CA ASN A 55 8.33 3.42 5.26
C ASN A 55 9.46 2.48 4.82
N THR A 56 10.70 2.99 4.82
CA THR A 56 11.90 2.24 4.41
C THR A 56 12.49 1.39 5.54
N ARG A 57 11.63 0.91 6.44
CA ARG A 57 11.95 0.10 7.62
C ARG A 57 10.72 -0.68 8.05
N LEU A 58 10.95 -1.66 8.93
CA LEU A 58 9.89 -2.30 9.71
C LEU A 58 9.40 -1.37 10.84
#